data_AF-A0A523MFC6-F1
#
_entry.id   AF-A0A523MFC6-F1
#
_cell.length_a   1.000
_cell.length_b   1.000
_cell.length_c   1.000
_cell.angle_alpha   90.00
_cell.angle_beta   90.00
_cell.angle_gamma   90.00
#
_symmetry.space_group_name_H-M   'P 1'
#
loop_
_entity.id
_entity.type
_entity.pdbx_description
1 polymer ?
#
loop_
_entity_poly.entity_id
_entity_poly.type
_entity_poly.pdbx_seq_one_letter_code
_entity_poly.pdbx_strand_id
1 'polypeptide(L)' 'TAVTDYLDKIKGYTNLPVCAGFGVRHAEQVQNLGNHASGVIVGSALVEKLEAGQNPARFLVELRA' A
#
# COMPACT_ATOMS: atom_id res chain seq x y z
N THR A 1 7.61 6.70 -10.22
CA THR A 1 8.55 6.09 -11.17
C THR A 1 9.59 5.23 -10.46
N ALA A 2 10.53 5.76 -9.66
CA ALA A 2 11.57 4.90 -9.06
C ALA A 2 11.07 3.65 -8.28
N VAL A 3 10.00 3.78 -7.48
CA VAL A 3 9.44 2.65 -6.72
C VAL A 3 8.62 1.69 -7.59
N THR A 4 7.83 2.21 -8.54
CA THR A 4 6.98 1.38 -9.43
C THR A 4 7.83 0.56 -10.38
N ASP A 5 8.89 1.14 -10.94
CA ASP A 5 9.80 0.48 -11.86
C ASP A 5 10.59 -0.64 -11.15
N TYR A 6 10.92 -0.42 -9.87
CA TYR A 6 11.54 -1.43 -9.01
C TYR A 6 10.60 -2.62 -8.74
N LEU A 7 9.32 -2.36 -8.50
CA LEU A 7 8.31 -3.41 -8.29
C LEU A 7 8.12 -4.27 -9.55
N ASP A 8 8.04 -3.64 -10.72
CA ASP A 8 7.93 -4.36 -12.00
C ASP A 8 9.16 -5.24 -12.26
N LYS A 9 10.35 -4.73 -11.93
CA LYS A 9 11.58 -5.52 -12.01
C LYS A 9 11.57 -6.73 -11.10
N ILE A 10 11.13 -6.59 -9.84
CA ILE A 10 11.05 -7.72 -8.88
C ILE A 10 10.07 -8.79 -9.38
N LYS A 11 8.91 -8.39 -9.89
CA LYS A 11 7.91 -9.31 -10.45
C LYS A 11 8.47 -10.12 -11.63
N GLY A 12 9.45 -9.59 -12.36
CA GLY A 12 10.16 -10.33 -13.40
C GLY A 12 11.07 -11.47 -12.89
N TYR A 13 11.42 -11.48 -11.59
CA TYR A 13 12.31 -12.49 -11.01
C TYR A 13 11.59 -13.60 -10.24
N THR A 14 10.28 -13.50 -10.03
CA THR A 14 9.53 -14.47 -9.23
C THR A 14 8.08 -14.60 -9.68
N ASN A 15 7.53 -15.80 -9.53
CA ASN A 15 6.10 -16.06 -9.71
C ASN A 15 5.30 -15.84 -8.42
N LEU A 16 5.96 -15.51 -7.30
CA LEU A 16 5.28 -15.20 -6.06
C LEU A 16 4.61 -13.82 -6.12
N PRO A 17 3.43 -13.64 -5.51
CA PRO A 17 2.80 -12.34 -5.38
C PRO A 17 3.72 -11.34 -4.66
N VAL A 18 3.95 -10.17 -5.27
CA VAL A 18 4.81 -9.11 -4.70
C VAL A 18 3.91 -8.04 -4.09
N CYS A 19 4.04 -7.79 -2.78
CA CYS A 19 3.31 -6.74 -2.08
C CYS A 19 4.20 -5.53 -1.80
N ALA A 20 3.62 -4.32 -1.83
CA ALA A 20 4.35 -3.07 -1.62
C ALA A 20 3.96 -2.39 -0.30
N GLY A 21 4.95 -1.93 0.47
CA GLY A 21 4.76 -1.21 1.73
C GLY A 21 5.72 -0.03 1.86
N PHE A 22 5.32 1.13 1.33
CA PHE A 22 6.16 2.34 1.27
C PHE A 22 5.52 3.54 1.98
N GLY A 23 4.91 3.31 3.15
CA GLY A 23 4.28 4.38 3.93
C GLY A 23 2.98 4.90 3.29
N VAL A 24 2.10 3.97 2.89
CA VAL A 24 0.83 4.28 2.23
C VAL A 24 -0.15 4.92 3.22
N ARG A 25 -0.70 6.07 2.82
CA ARG A 25 -1.56 6.94 3.64
C ARG A 25 -2.83 7.40 2.94
N HIS A 26 -2.85 7.34 1.61
CA HIS A 26 -3.96 7.82 0.78
C HIS A 26 -4.33 6.80 -0.29
N ALA A 27 -5.60 6.81 -0.70
CA ALA A 27 -6.15 5.92 -1.73
C ALA A 27 -5.37 6.00 -3.06
N GLU A 28 -4.95 7.19 -3.47
CA GLU A 28 -4.14 7.37 -4.68
C GLU A 28 -2.83 6.56 -4.64
N GLN A 29 -2.19 6.46 -3.47
CA GLN A 29 -0.98 5.65 -3.31
C GLN A 29 -1.30 4.15 -3.40
N VAL A 30 -2.47 3.73 -2.91
CA VAL A 30 -2.95 2.34 -3.05
C VAL A 30 -3.17 2.02 -4.52
N GLN A 31 -3.86 2.89 -5.27
CA GLN A 31 -4.10 2.71 -6.70
C GLN A 31 -2.79 2.69 -7.50
N ASN A 32 -1.92 3.68 -7.27
CA ASN A 32 -0.63 3.77 -7.94
C ASN A 32 0.25 2.54 -7.67
N LEU A 33 0.35 2.07 -6.42
CA LEU A 33 1.16 0.89 -6.11
C LEU A 33 0.47 -0.42 -6.53
N GLY A 34 -0.86 -0.50 -6.42
CA GLY A 34 -1.65 -1.67 -6.80
C GLY A 34 -1.58 -2.00 -8.29
N ASN A 35 -1.31 -1.03 -9.15
CA ASN A 35 -1.03 -1.26 -10.57
C ASN A 35 0.29 -2.02 -10.80
N HIS A 36 1.22 -1.94 -9.86
CA HIS A 36 2.56 -2.54 -9.97
C HIS A 36 2.81 -3.67 -8.97
N ALA A 37 1.94 -3.89 -7.98
CA ALA A 37 2.06 -4.90 -6.94
C ALA A 37 0.77 -5.74 -6.80
N SER A 38 0.91 -6.99 -6.39
CA SER A 38 -0.22 -7.88 -6.08
C SER A 38 -1.00 -7.46 -4.84
N GLY A 39 -0.42 -6.60 -3.99
CA GLY A 39 -1.05 -6.09 -2.79
C GLY A 39 -0.31 -4.88 -2.22
N VAL A 40 -1.02 -4.12 -1.38
CA VAL A 40 -0.50 -2.92 -0.71
C VAL A 40 -0.61 -3.11 0.80
N ILE A 41 0.47 -2.81 1.51
CA ILE A 41 0.60 -2.96 2.96
C ILE A 41 0.49 -1.59 3.62
N VAL A 42 -0.41 -1.49 4.59
CA VAL A 42 -0.66 -0.28 5.38
C VAL A 42 -0.35 -0.59 6.84
N GLY A 43 0.84 -0.14 7.29
CA GLY A 43 1.33 -0.35 8.65
C GLY A 43 1.28 0.93 9.49
N SER A 44 2.32 1.76 9.37
CA SER A 44 2.51 2.95 10.22
C SER A 44 1.30 3.90 10.22
N ALA A 45 0.69 4.14 9.06
CA ALA A 45 -0.49 4.99 8.97
C ALA A 45 -1.68 4.42 9.76
N LEU A 46 -1.86 3.09 9.78
CA LEU A 46 -2.92 2.45 10.57
C LEU A 46 -2.64 2.59 12.07
N VAL A 47 -1.39 2.38 12.49
CA VAL A 47 -0.96 2.53 13.89
C VAL A 47 -1.22 3.96 14.38
N GLU A 48 -0.83 4.98 13.60
CA GLU A 48 -1.08 6.38 13.96
C GLU A 48 -2.57 6.70 14.13
N LYS A 49 -3.45 6.09 13.32
CA LYS A 49 -4.91 6.25 13.48
C LYS A 49 -5.41 5.64 14.78
N LEU A 50 -4.90 4.46 15.14
CA LEU A 50 -5.21 3.81 16.41
C LEU A 50 -4.74 4.64 17.61
N GLU A 51 -3.51 5.14 17.56
CA GLU A 51 -2.93 5.98 18.62
C GLU A 51 -3.69 7.31 18.77
N ALA A 52 -4.18 7.88 17.67
CA ALA A 52 -5.01 9.09 17.68
C ALA A 52 -6.47 8.84 18.10
N GLY A 53 -6.84 7.61 18.49
CA GLY A 53 -8.22 7.24 18.86
C GLY A 53 -9.21 7.33 17.69
N GLN A 54 -8.72 7.32 16.45
CA GLN A 54 -9.55 7.38 15.25
C GLN A 54 -10.06 5.98 14.88
N ASN A 55 -11.16 5.92 14.12
CA ASN A 55 -11.73 4.65 13.69
C ASN A 55 -10.86 4.01 12.58
N PRO A 56 -10.16 2.89 12.84
CA PRO A 56 -9.29 2.26 11.86
C PRO A 56 -10.06 1.66 10.67
N ALA A 57 -11.27 1.15 10.90
CA ALA A 57 -12.08 0.58 9.83
C ALA A 57 -12.50 1.66 8.81
N ARG A 58 -12.88 2.85 9.29
CA ARG A 58 -13.19 3.99 8.42
C ARG A 58 -11.98 4.40 7.57
N PHE A 59 -10.81 4.51 8.19
CA PHE A 59 -9.56 4.79 7.49
C PHE A 59 -9.26 3.76 6.38
N LEU A 60 -9.42 2.46 6.67
CA LEU A 60 -9.20 1.40 5.68
C LEU A 60 -10.21 1.43 4.54
N VAL A 61 -11.47 1.83 4.79
CA VAL A 61 -12.48 2.04 3.74
C VAL A 61 -12.09 3.20 2.84
N GLU A 62 -11.64 4.32 3.41
CA GLU A 62 -11.17 5.50 2.66
C GLU A 62 -9.97 5.18 1.77
N LEU A 63 -9.11 4.22 2.16
CA LEU A 63 -7.99 3.75 1.33
C LEU A 63 -8.38 2.84 0.16
N ARG A 64 -9.61 2.30 0.14
CA ARG A 64 -10.11 1.41 -0.93
C ARG A 64 -10.87 2.15 -2.03
N ALA A 65 -11.19 3.44 -1.82
CA ALA A 65 -11.87 4.29 -2.78
C ALA A 65 -11.01 4.57 -4.02
#